data_AF-A0A5N9HCJ3-F1
#
_entry.id   AF-A0A5N9HCJ3-F1
#
_cell.length_a   1.000
_cell.length_b   1.000
_cell.length_c   1.000
_cell.angle_alpha   90.00
_cell.angle_beta   90.00
_cell.angle_gamma   90.00
#
_symmetry.space_group_name_H-M   'P 1'
#
loop_
_entity.id
_entity.type
_entity.pdbx_description
1 polymer ?
#
loop_
_entity_poly.entity_id
_entity_poly.type
_entity_poly.pdbx_seq_one_letter_code
_entity_poly.pdbx_strand_id
1 'polypeptide(L)'
;MSVYLVNKILYMTDNDADFRKRMRDNAEETVKSFPLSGEEIEALITGDVGALYRMGVHTFFLNHLGRYNLFGVTRENYLERIRNGMDYDPRFDQGEMPVQYVPEEK
;
A
#
# COMPACT_ATOMS: atom_id res chain seq x y z
N MET A 1 -1.14 9.70 13.21
CA MET A 1 -1.02 8.85 12.01
C MET A 1 -2.40 8.26 11.74
N SER A 2 -2.89 8.26 10.50
CA SER A 2 -4.22 7.73 10.19
C SER A 2 -4.16 6.83 8.98
N VAL A 3 -3.80 5.57 9.25
CA VAL A 3 -3.88 4.42 8.33
C VAL A 3 -5.21 4.37 7.57
N TYR A 4 -6.28 4.84 8.20
CA TYR A 4 -7.59 4.99 7.57
C TYR A 4 -7.55 5.79 6.26
N LEU A 5 -6.81 6.91 6.20
CA LEU A 5 -6.75 7.73 4.98
C LEU A 5 -6.03 6.99 3.86
N VAL A 6 -4.96 6.24 4.16
CA VAL A 6 -4.28 5.39 3.19
C VAL A 6 -5.23 4.31 2.66
N ASN A 7 -5.93 3.61 3.56
CA ASN A 7 -6.96 2.64 3.18
C ASN A 7 -8.05 3.28 2.30
N LYS A 8 -8.50 4.50 2.63
CA LYS A 8 -9.51 5.24 1.88
C LYS A 8 -9.02 5.64 0.48
N ILE A 9 -7.77 6.08 0.34
CA ILE A 9 -7.17 6.41 -0.96
C ILE A 9 -7.13 5.17 -1.86
N LEU A 10 -6.69 4.03 -1.32
CA LEU A 10 -6.64 2.77 -2.07
C LEU A 10 -8.03 2.21 -2.37
N TYR A 11 -9.01 2.43 -1.50
CA TYR A 11 -10.42 2.13 -1.76
C TYR A 11 -10.97 2.99 -2.91
N MET A 12 -10.78 4.32 -2.87
CA MET A 12 -11.22 5.22 -3.94
C MET A 12 -10.54 4.91 -5.26
N THR A 13 -9.26 4.53 -5.24
CA THR A 13 -8.54 4.06 -6.43
C THR A 13 -9.23 2.88 -7.10
N ASP A 14 -9.81 1.96 -6.34
CA ASP A 14 -10.51 0.78 -6.88
C ASP A 14 -11.94 1.07 -7.31
N ASN A 15 -12.62 2.04 -6.69
CA ASN A 15 -14.06 2.26 -6.82
C ASN A 15 -14.45 3.52 -7.63
N ASP A 16 -13.54 4.48 -7.81
CA ASP A 16 -13.79 5.72 -8.54
C ASP A 16 -12.86 5.80 -9.77
N ALA A 17 -13.45 5.83 -10.96
CA ALA A 17 -12.72 5.84 -12.22
C ALA A 17 -11.92 7.14 -12.44
N ASP A 18 -12.49 8.29 -12.03
CA ASP A 18 -11.86 9.61 -12.18
C ASP A 18 -10.73 9.76 -11.17
N PHE A 19 -10.94 9.33 -9.92
CA PHE A 19 -9.87 9.27 -8.93
C PHE A 19 -8.73 8.35 -9.37
N ARG A 20 -9.04 7.17 -9.90
CA ARG A 20 -8.02 6.24 -10.43
C ARG A 20 -7.25 6.83 -11.61
N LYS A 21 -7.92 7.59 -12.48
CA LYS A 21 -7.23 8.32 -13.56
C LYS A 21 -6.25 9.33 -12.98
N ARG A 22 -6.66 10.13 -11.99
CA ARG A 22 -5.77 11.06 -11.30
C ARG A 22 -4.58 10.35 -10.63
N MET A 23 -4.82 9.22 -9.97
CA MET A 23 -3.76 8.41 -9.36
C MET A 23 -2.77 7.85 -10.38
N ARG A 24 -3.18 7.53 -11.61
CA ARG A 24 -2.24 7.09 -12.66
C ARG A 24 -1.45 8.24 -13.26
N ASP A 25 -2.11 9.37 -13.49
CA ASP A 25 -1.51 10.48 -14.23
C ASP A 25 -0.62 11.34 -13.33
N ASN A 26 -1.01 11.56 -12.06
CA ASN A 26 -0.34 12.43 -11.10
C ASN A 26 -0.37 11.83 -9.69
N ALA A 27 0.14 10.60 -9.55
CA ALA A 27 0.05 9.80 -8.33
C ALA A 27 0.54 10.58 -7.08
N GLU A 28 1.78 11.08 -7.13
CA GLU A 28 2.45 11.76 -6.02
C GLU A 28 1.69 13.03 -5.57
N GLU A 29 1.32 13.90 -6.50
CA GLU A 29 0.54 15.11 -6.20
C GLU A 29 -0.84 14.75 -5.62
N THR A 30 -1.48 13.71 -6.17
CA THR A 30 -2.77 13.24 -5.66
C THR A 30 -2.66 12.81 -4.20
N VAL A 31 -1.63 12.06 -3.83
CA VAL A 31 -1.48 11.63 -2.42
C VAL A 31 -1.14 12.79 -1.49
N LYS A 32 -0.24 13.69 -1.93
CA LYS A 32 0.17 14.88 -1.15
C LYS A 32 -0.98 15.87 -0.90
N SER A 33 -2.09 15.76 -1.63
CA SER A 33 -3.30 16.57 -1.38
C SER A 33 -4.09 16.14 -0.14
N PHE A 34 -3.80 14.96 0.42
CA PHE A 34 -4.42 14.45 1.65
C PHE A 34 -3.59 14.82 2.89
N PRO A 35 -4.21 14.96 4.07
CA PRO A 35 -3.52 15.26 5.31
C PRO A 35 -2.85 14.01 5.90
N LEU A 36 -1.93 13.42 5.14
CA LEU A 36 -1.10 12.28 5.54
C LEU A 36 0.15 12.75 6.31
N SER A 37 0.74 11.86 7.11
CA SER A 37 2.05 12.07 7.70
C SER A 37 3.15 12.01 6.63
N GLY A 38 4.34 12.55 6.94
CA GLY A 38 5.51 12.41 6.06
C GLY A 38 5.88 10.95 5.80
N GLU A 39 5.76 10.10 6.82
CA GLU A 39 6.04 8.66 6.74
C GLU A 39 5.06 7.93 5.80
N GLU A 40 3.76 8.24 5.91
CA GLU A 40 2.72 7.68 5.03
C GLU A 40 2.94 8.10 3.56
N ILE A 41 3.31 9.37 3.34
CA ILE A 41 3.62 9.91 2.01
C ILE A 41 4.85 9.25 1.42
N GLU A 42 5.92 9.13 2.20
CA GLU A 42 7.18 8.51 1.77
C GLU A 42 6.99 7.04 1.39
N ALA A 43 6.30 6.26 2.24
CA ALA A 43 6.04 4.85 1.99
C ALA A 43 5.16 4.65 0.74
N LEU A 44 4.18 5.53 0.48
CA LEU A 44 3.39 5.50 -0.74
C LEU A 44 4.23 5.83 -1.98
N ILE A 45 4.93 6.96 -1.99
CA ILE A 45 5.67 7.44 -3.18
C ILE A 45 6.79 6.48 -3.58
N THR A 46 7.48 5.89 -2.60
CA THR A 46 8.56 4.91 -2.85
C THR A 46 8.04 3.51 -3.17
N GLY A 47 6.74 3.27 -2.98
CA GLY A 47 6.14 1.96 -3.12
C GLY A 47 6.66 0.95 -2.09
N ASP A 48 6.98 1.40 -0.87
CA ASP A 48 7.39 0.55 0.24
C ASP A 48 6.16 -0.13 0.86
N VAL A 49 5.71 -1.19 0.19
CA VAL A 49 4.53 -1.96 0.58
C VAL A 49 4.71 -2.60 1.96
N GLY A 50 5.94 -3.00 2.32
CA GLY A 50 6.26 -3.58 3.62
C GLY A 50 6.12 -2.56 4.76
N ALA A 51 6.57 -1.31 4.55
CA ALA A 51 6.34 -0.23 5.50
C ALA A 51 4.84 0.06 5.67
N LEU A 52 4.09 0.20 4.57
CA LEU A 52 2.63 0.41 4.63
C LEU A 52 1.91 -0.74 5.37
N TYR A 53 2.33 -1.97 5.14
CA TYR A 53 1.82 -3.14 5.85
C TYR A 53 2.09 -3.05 7.37
N ARG A 54 3.33 -2.74 7.79
CA ARG A 54 3.68 -2.54 9.20
C ARG A 54 3.02 -1.32 9.84
N MET A 55 2.63 -0.32 9.04
CA MET A 55 1.78 0.79 9.53
C MET A 55 0.36 0.31 9.86
N GLY A 56 -0.06 -0.86 9.37
CA GLY A 56 -1.40 -1.43 9.57
C GLY A 56 -2.35 -1.21 8.39
N VAL A 57 -1.86 -0.78 7.22
CA VAL A 57 -2.68 -0.67 6.00
C VAL A 57 -3.20 -2.06 5.64
N HIS A 58 -4.47 -2.15 5.26
CA HIS A 58 -5.12 -3.44 5.09
C HIS A 58 -4.61 -4.17 3.84
N THR A 59 -4.28 -5.46 3.94
CA THR A 59 -3.68 -6.26 2.86
C THR A 59 -4.55 -6.27 1.58
N PHE A 60 -5.87 -6.32 1.73
CA PHE A 60 -6.81 -6.17 0.62
C PHE A 60 -6.59 -4.87 -0.18
N PHE A 61 -6.41 -3.74 0.51
CA PHE A 61 -6.16 -2.45 -0.14
C PHE A 61 -4.75 -2.35 -0.70
N LEU A 62 -3.74 -2.89 -0.01
CA LEU A 62 -2.35 -2.91 -0.51
C LEU A 62 -2.24 -3.58 -1.88
N ASN A 63 -3.02 -4.63 -2.14
CA ASN A 63 -3.06 -5.31 -3.43
C ASN A 63 -3.44 -4.37 -4.60
N HIS A 64 -4.12 -3.25 -4.33
CA HIS A 64 -4.47 -2.27 -5.36
C HIS A 64 -3.24 -1.55 -5.93
N LEU A 65 -2.15 -1.44 -5.18
CA LEU A 65 -0.90 -0.84 -5.67
C LEU A 65 -0.37 -1.63 -6.87
N GLY A 66 -0.23 -2.95 -6.73
CA GLY A 66 0.18 -3.84 -7.82
C GLY A 66 -0.89 -4.01 -8.89
N ARG A 67 -2.18 -4.00 -8.54
CA ARG A 67 -3.29 -4.09 -9.50
C ARG A 67 -3.30 -2.93 -10.50
N TYR A 68 -2.95 -1.73 -10.06
CA TYR A 68 -3.02 -0.49 -10.84
C TYR A 68 -1.65 0.08 -11.24
N ASN A 69 -0.56 -0.66 -11.01
CA ASN A 69 0.80 -0.24 -11.33
C ASN A 69 1.19 1.11 -10.70
N LEU A 70 0.83 1.34 -9.45
CA LEU A 70 1.06 2.60 -8.74
C LEU A 70 2.41 2.59 -8.03
N PHE A 71 3.13 3.73 -8.05
CA PHE A 71 4.39 3.93 -7.32
C PHE A 71 5.46 2.86 -7.60
N GLY A 72 5.52 2.37 -8.84
CA GLY A 72 6.46 1.31 -9.25
C GLY A 72 6.15 -0.08 -8.70
N VAL A 73 5.03 -0.24 -7.99
CA VAL A 73 4.52 -1.54 -7.54
C VAL A 73 3.73 -2.16 -8.68
N THR A 74 4.07 -3.37 -9.06
CA THR A 74 3.46 -4.15 -10.15
C THR A 74 2.96 -5.47 -9.60
N ARG A 75 2.22 -6.25 -10.40
CA ARG A 75 1.79 -7.60 -9.97
C ARG A 75 3.00 -8.52 -9.73
N GLU A 76 4.06 -8.32 -10.50
CA GLU A 76 5.27 -9.14 -10.49
C GLU A 76 6.12 -8.91 -9.23
N ASN A 77 6.15 -7.67 -8.71
CA ASN A 77 6.98 -7.32 -7.55
C ASN A 77 6.20 -7.11 -6.24
N TYR A 78 4.86 -7.14 -6.27
CA TYR A 78 4.04 -6.85 -5.09
C TYR A 78 4.28 -7.81 -3.92
N LEU A 79 4.30 -9.12 -4.20
CA LEU A 79 4.49 -10.15 -3.16
C LEU A 79 5.86 -10.05 -2.49
N GLU A 80 6.91 -9.73 -3.26
CA GLU A 80 8.24 -9.47 -2.72
C GLU A 80 8.23 -8.21 -1.84
N ARG A 81 7.65 -7.11 -2.34
CA ARG A 81 7.63 -5.82 -1.64
C ARG A 81 6.86 -5.85 -0.33
N ILE A 82 5.72 -6.53 -0.26
CA ILE A 82 4.95 -6.63 1.02
C ILE A 82 5.71 -7.44 2.07
N ARG A 83 6.62 -8.33 1.65
CA ARG A 83 7.49 -9.13 2.53
C ARG A 83 8.72 -8.39 3.02
N ASN A 84 9.03 -7.23 2.44
CA ASN A 84 10.17 -6.45 2.85
C ASN A 84 10.07 -6.03 4.32
N GLY A 85 11.08 -6.37 5.13
CA GLY A 85 11.13 -6.08 6.56
C GLY A 85 10.15 -6.89 7.42
N MET A 86 9.66 -8.03 6.94
CA MET A 86 9.00 -9.04 7.76
C MET A 86 9.98 -10.16 8.13
N ASP A 87 9.73 -10.81 9.26
CA ASP A 87 10.37 -12.10 9.55
C ASP A 87 9.93 -13.15 8.52
N TYR A 88 10.80 -14.14 8.29
CA TYR A 88 10.48 -15.23 7.38
C TYR A 88 9.26 -16.02 7.86
N ASP A 89 8.31 -16.22 6.95
CA ASP A 89 7.14 -17.06 7.16
C ASP A 89 7.13 -18.17 6.10
N PRO A 90 7.05 -19.46 6.49
CA PRO A 90 7.00 -20.58 5.55
C PRO A 90 5.86 -20.51 4.52
N ARG A 91 4.80 -19.74 4.81
CA ARG A 91 3.69 -19.50 3.88
C ARG A 91 4.12 -18.67 2.66
N PHE A 92 5.23 -17.94 2.76
CA PHE A 92 5.75 -17.15 1.64
C PHE A 92 6.21 -18.02 0.47
N ASP A 93 6.74 -19.21 0.76
CA ASP A 93 7.17 -20.21 -0.24
C ASP A 93 5.97 -20.83 -0.96
N GLN A 94 4.80 -20.81 -0.34
CA GLN A 94 3.54 -21.28 -0.92
C GLN A 94 2.86 -20.21 -1.77
N GLY A 95 3.47 -19.03 -1.90
CA GLY A 95 2.88 -17.89 -2.61
C GLY A 95 1.72 -17.23 -1.86
N GLU A 96 1.52 -17.56 -0.58
CA GLU A 96 0.44 -16.97 0.21
C GLU A 96 0.73 -15.51 0.56
N MET A 97 -0.36 -14.75 0.70
CA MET A 97 -0.35 -13.40 1.25
C MET A 97 -0.05 -13.45 2.75
N PRO A 98 0.66 -12.45 3.31
CA PRO A 98 0.74 -12.32 4.75
C PRO A 98 -0.64 -12.14 5.37
N VAL A 99 -0.78 -12.61 6.61
CA VAL A 99 -1.93 -12.29 7.47
C VAL A 99 -2.03 -10.78 7.64
N GLN A 100 -3.20 -10.25 8.01
CA GLN A 100 -3.30 -8.82 8.31
C GLN A 100 -2.39 -8.48 9.50
N TYR A 101 -1.50 -7.50 9.32
CA TYR A 101 -0.74 -6.95 10.43
C TYR A 101 -1.66 -6.12 11.33
N VAL A 102 -1.58 -6.37 12.63
CA VAL A 102 -2.18 -5.54 13.66
C VAL A 102 -1.03 -4.91 14.41
N PRO A 103 -0.77 -3.60 14.25
CA PRO A 103 0.26 -2.92 15.02
C PRO A 103 0.00 -3.11 16.51
N GLU A 104 1.04 -3.42 17.28
CA GLU A 104 0.94 -3.41 18.73
C GLU A 104 0.51 -2.00 19.17
N GLU A 105 -0.50 -1.91 20.05
CA GLU A 105 -0.89 -0.64 20.64
C GLU A 105 0.34 -0.06 21.37
N LYS A 106 0.80 1.12 20.93
CA LYS A 106 1.83 1.89 21.64
C LYS A 106 1.23 2.62 22.81
#